data_AF-A0A1Z9FQG4-F1
#
_entry.id   AF-A0A1Z9FQG4-F1
#
_cell.length_a   1.000
_cell.length_b   1.000
_cell.length_c   1.000
_cell.angle_alpha   90.00
_cell.angle_beta   90.00
_cell.angle_gamma   90.00
#
_symmetry.space_group_name_H-M   'P 1'
#
loop_
_entity.id
_entity.type
_entity.pdbx_description
1 polymer ?
#
loop_
_entity_poly.entity_id
_entity_poly.type
_entity_poly.pdbx_seq_one_letter_code
_entity_poly.pdbx_strand_id
1 'polypeptide(L)'
;MADNLPSNRKDVFAEEIIVKDSRGHELTHYVLAERLLQVEYSLISGEIRNEPSSETLTYILEGGFRGFHKYTKQELLDEWAEVEDKFWTLVDDDEMPWEPYDEDPLSSLPKEVEGHPV
;
A
#
# COMPACT_ATOMS: atom_id res chain seq x y z
N MET A 1 18.30 -6.34 -20.34
CA MET A 1 17.39 -5.95 -19.25
C MET A 1 16.06 -5.64 -19.89
N ALA A 2 14.98 -6.25 -19.42
CA ALA A 2 13.64 -5.89 -19.89
C ALA A 2 13.37 -4.43 -19.52
N ASP A 3 12.80 -3.66 -20.45
CA ASP A 3 12.37 -2.30 -20.18
C ASP A 3 11.09 -2.39 -19.34
N ASN A 4 11.27 -2.31 -18.02
CA ASN A 4 10.19 -2.48 -17.05
C ASN A 4 9.54 -1.13 -16.71
N LEU A 5 9.90 -0.05 -17.40
CA LEU A 5 9.33 1.26 -17.13
C LEU A 5 7.95 1.38 -17.79
N PRO A 6 6.98 2.05 -17.14
CA PRO A 6 5.72 2.39 -17.76
C PRO A 6 5.96 3.09 -19.10
N SER A 7 5.39 2.52 -20.16
CA SER A 7 5.47 3.06 -21.52
C SER A 7 4.74 4.41 -21.63
N ASN A 8 3.78 4.68 -20.75
CA ASN A 8 3.14 5.98 -20.58
C ASN A 8 3.41 6.56 -19.19
N ARG A 9 4.36 7.50 -19.09
CA ARG A 9 4.72 8.15 -17.82
C ARG A 9 3.60 8.99 -17.22
N LYS A 10 2.58 9.40 -18.00
CA LYS A 10 1.49 10.22 -17.49
C LYS A 10 0.62 9.50 -16.46
N ASP A 11 0.56 8.17 -16.52
CA ASP A 11 -0.27 7.37 -15.63
C ASP A 11 0.29 7.25 -14.20
N VAL A 12 1.57 7.61 -14.00
CA VAL A 12 2.33 7.48 -12.75
C VAL A 12 2.37 8.78 -11.95
N PHE A 13 2.19 9.93 -12.62
CA PHE A 13 2.31 11.26 -12.01
C PHE A 13 0.97 11.99 -11.92
N ALA A 14 -0.13 11.27 -12.04
CA ALA A 14 -1.45 11.86 -11.96
C ALA A 14 -1.88 12.03 -10.50
N GLU A 15 -2.13 13.28 -10.08
CA GLU A 15 -2.97 13.61 -8.90
C GLU A 15 -4.43 13.17 -9.09
N GLU A 16 -4.73 12.44 -10.16
CA GLU A 16 -6.04 11.90 -10.47
C GLU A 16 -6.41 10.78 -9.49
N ILE A 17 -7.66 10.78 -9.04
CA ILE A 17 -8.24 9.66 -8.32
C ILE A 17 -8.35 8.47 -9.27
N ILE A 18 -7.66 7.37 -8.95
CA ILE A 18 -7.65 6.17 -9.78
C ILE A 18 -8.59 5.08 -9.28
N VAL A 19 -8.94 5.10 -7.99
CA VAL A 19 -9.88 4.15 -7.36
C VAL A 19 -10.62 4.81 -6.20
N LYS A 20 -11.83 4.31 -5.94
CA LYS A 20 -12.54 4.51 -4.69
C LYS A 20 -12.58 3.18 -3.96
N ASP A 21 -11.98 3.12 -2.78
CA ASP A 21 -11.85 1.88 -2.01
C ASP A 21 -13.20 1.44 -1.39
N SER A 22 -13.23 0.25 -0.80
CA SER A 22 -14.42 -0.36 -0.18
C SER A 22 -15.00 0.47 0.98
N ARG A 23 -14.19 1.32 1.62
CA ARG A 23 -14.61 2.25 2.67
C ARG A 23 -14.96 3.64 2.12
N GLY A 24 -14.84 3.83 0.81
CA GLY A 24 -15.25 5.02 0.10
C GLY A 24 -14.20 6.13 0.03
N HIS A 25 -12.93 5.85 0.35
CA HIS A 25 -11.86 6.83 0.16
C HIS A 25 -11.42 6.88 -1.29
N GLU A 26 -11.19 8.10 -1.77
CA GLU A 26 -10.69 8.37 -3.12
C GLU A 26 -9.17 8.35 -3.10
N LEU A 27 -8.56 7.42 -3.85
CA LEU A 27 -7.12 7.19 -3.82
C LEU A 27 -6.47 7.59 -5.13
N THR A 28 -5.39 8.37 -5.04
CA THR A 28 -4.48 8.65 -6.16
C THR A 28 -3.54 7.47 -6.39
N HIS A 29 -2.79 7.50 -7.49
CA HIS A 29 -1.75 6.51 -7.77
C HIS A 29 -0.74 6.39 -6.62
N TYR A 30 -0.27 7.54 -6.13
CA TYR A 30 0.74 7.61 -5.08
C TYR A 30 0.22 7.04 -3.75
N VAL A 31 -0.99 7.44 -3.34
CA VAL A 31 -1.62 6.93 -2.12
C VAL A 31 -1.81 5.42 -2.19
N LEU A 32 -2.31 4.90 -3.31
CA LEU A 32 -2.50 3.46 -3.47
C LEU A 32 -1.17 2.68 -3.42
N ALA A 33 -0.12 3.22 -4.04
CA ALA A 33 1.22 2.63 -3.98
C ALA A 33 1.80 2.61 -2.56
N GLU A 34 1.61 3.68 -1.77
CA GLU A 34 2.03 3.73 -0.36
C GLU A 34 1.28 2.70 0.51
N ARG A 35 -0.03 2.56 0.31
CA ARG A 35 -0.82 1.54 1.01
C ARG A 35 -0.36 0.12 0.68
N LEU A 36 -0.07 -0.15 -0.60
CA LEU A 36 0.49 -1.44 -1.03
C LEU A 36 1.87 -1.71 -0.42
N LEU A 37 2.74 -0.69 -0.32
CA LEU A 37 4.03 -0.83 0.37
C LEU A 37 3.86 -1.22 1.84
N GLN A 38 2.87 -0.65 2.53
CA GLN A 38 2.58 -0.99 3.93
C GLN A 38 2.13 -2.45 4.08
N VAL A 39 1.24 -2.93 3.20
CA VAL A 39 0.82 -4.34 3.23
C VAL A 39 1.99 -5.27 2.95
N GLU A 40 2.75 -5.02 1.89
CA GLU A 40 3.88 -5.86 1.50
C GLU A 40 4.95 -5.93 2.60
N TYR A 41 5.25 -4.78 3.22
CA TYR A 41 6.16 -4.74 4.36
C TYR A 41 5.61 -5.52 5.56
N SER A 42 4.33 -5.38 5.87
CA SER A 42 3.70 -6.10 6.99
C SER A 42 3.81 -7.61 6.78
N LEU A 43 3.55 -8.10 5.56
CA LEU A 43 3.72 -9.51 5.21
C LEU A 43 5.16 -9.99 5.41
N ILE A 44 6.14 -9.25 4.86
CA ILE A 44 7.57 -9.59 5.02
C ILE A 44 7.98 -9.59 6.50
N SER A 45 7.58 -8.56 7.26
CA SER A 45 7.89 -8.45 8.68
C SER A 45 7.26 -9.59 9.49
N GLY A 46 6.00 -9.95 9.17
CA GLY A 46 5.29 -11.07 9.77
C GLY A 46 5.99 -12.40 9.51
N GLU A 47 6.34 -12.68 8.25
CA GLU A 47 7.08 -13.89 7.86
C GLU A 47 8.45 -13.97 8.55
N ILE A 48 9.23 -12.89 8.57
CA ILE A 48 10.55 -12.85 9.23
C ILE A 48 10.45 -13.18 10.73
N ARG A 49 9.38 -12.73 11.39
CA ARG A 49 9.20 -12.91 12.84
C ARG A 49 8.64 -14.27 13.22
N ASN A 50 7.78 -14.83 12.37
CA ASN A 50 6.95 -15.97 12.75
C ASN A 50 7.25 -17.25 11.96
N GLU A 51 7.93 -17.16 10.81
CA GLU A 51 8.18 -18.28 9.91
C GLU A 51 9.69 -18.58 9.76
N PRO A 52 10.08 -19.80 9.35
CA PRO A 52 11.48 -20.14 9.11
C PRO A 52 12.13 -19.36 7.95
N SER A 53 11.32 -18.91 6.99
CA SER A 53 11.72 -18.15 5.80
C SER A 53 10.65 -17.12 5.44
N SER A 54 11.07 -16.06 4.75
CA SER A 54 10.14 -15.13 4.08
C SER A 54 10.09 -15.46 2.60
N GLU A 55 9.02 -16.12 2.20
CA GLU A 55 8.76 -16.44 0.80
C GLU A 55 8.58 -15.17 -0.02
N THR A 56 7.90 -14.17 0.56
CA THR A 56 7.66 -12.87 -0.08
C THR A 56 8.98 -12.15 -0.38
N LEU A 57 9.87 -12.03 0.63
CA LEU A 57 11.17 -11.41 0.44
C LEU A 57 12.07 -12.21 -0.51
N THR A 58 12.03 -13.55 -0.42
CA THR A 58 12.83 -14.42 -1.30
C THR A 58 12.42 -14.23 -2.76
N TYR A 59 11.11 -14.22 -3.04
CA TYR A 59 10.57 -13.95 -4.38
C TYR A 59 11.02 -12.58 -4.92
N ILE A 60 10.93 -11.54 -4.09
CA ILE A 60 11.38 -10.18 -4.44
C ILE A 60 12.88 -10.15 -4.78
N LEU A 61 13.72 -10.84 -4.00
CA LEU A 61 15.17 -10.84 -4.20
C LEU A 61 15.61 -11.70 -5.39
N GLU A 62 14.87 -12.76 -5.72
CA GLU A 62 15.15 -13.61 -6.88
C GLU A 62 14.68 -12.97 -8.20
N GLY A 63 13.44 -12.47 -8.23
CA GLY A 63 12.81 -11.93 -9.44
C GLY A 63 13.06 -10.43 -9.67
N GLY A 64 13.49 -9.72 -8.62
CA GLY A 64 13.54 -8.27 -8.59
C GLY A 64 12.16 -7.65 -8.36
N PHE A 65 12.13 -6.52 -7.69
CA PHE A 65 10.91 -5.76 -7.45
C PHE A 65 11.04 -4.36 -8.04
N ARG A 66 10.13 -4.02 -8.95
CA ARG A 66 10.16 -2.72 -9.64
C ARG A 66 9.79 -1.56 -8.71
N GLY A 67 8.97 -1.82 -7.69
CA GLY A 67 8.38 -0.84 -6.78
C GLY A 67 7.01 -0.38 -7.26
N PHE A 68 6.02 -0.34 -6.35
CA PHE A 68 4.63 0.02 -6.66
C PHE A 68 4.48 1.41 -7.29
N HIS A 69 5.30 2.38 -6.89
CA HIS A 69 5.35 3.72 -7.52
C HIS A 69 5.67 3.73 -9.02
N LYS A 70 6.16 2.62 -9.57
CA LYS A 70 6.45 2.48 -11.01
C LYS A 70 5.46 1.56 -11.72
N TYR A 71 4.41 1.13 -11.04
CA TYR A 71 3.35 0.32 -11.64
C TYR A 71 2.44 1.23 -12.47
N THR A 72 1.85 0.68 -13.52
CA THR A 72 0.75 1.33 -14.22
C THR A 72 -0.50 1.36 -13.35
N LYS A 73 -1.49 2.19 -13.70
CA LYS A 73 -2.78 2.22 -13.01
C LYS A 73 -3.40 0.82 -12.89
N GLN A 74 -3.45 0.05 -13.99
CA GLN A 74 -4.07 -1.27 -13.97
C GLN A 74 -3.32 -2.23 -13.05
N GLU A 75 -1.99 -2.25 -13.11
CA GLU A 75 -1.19 -3.10 -12.22
C GLU A 75 -1.43 -2.76 -10.74
N LEU A 76 -1.53 -1.49 -10.35
CA LEU A 76 -1.88 -1.14 -8.97
C LEU A 76 -3.28 -1.59 -8.57
N LEU A 77 -4.26 -1.47 -9.46
CA LEU A 77 -5.64 -1.90 -9.20
C LEU A 77 -5.72 -3.42 -9.03
N ASP A 78 -4.98 -4.16 -9.84
CA ASP A 78 -4.91 -5.62 -9.77
C ASP A 78 -4.30 -6.07 -8.44
N GLU A 79 -3.18 -5.46 -8.01
CA GLU A 79 -2.58 -5.74 -6.71
C GLU A 79 -3.50 -5.35 -5.55
N TRP A 80 -4.12 -4.17 -5.62
CA TRP A 80 -5.01 -3.67 -4.58
C TRP A 80 -6.22 -4.58 -4.36
N ALA A 81 -6.83 -5.11 -5.43
CA ALA A 81 -7.97 -6.01 -5.33
C ALA A 81 -7.67 -7.28 -4.52
N GLU A 82 -6.41 -7.73 -4.49
CA GLU A 82 -5.99 -8.93 -3.76
C GLU A 82 -5.67 -8.64 -2.28
N VAL A 83 -5.40 -7.38 -1.93
CA VAL A 83 -4.85 -7.03 -0.60
C VAL A 83 -5.57 -5.91 0.15
N GLU A 84 -6.62 -5.33 -0.42
CA GLU A 84 -7.41 -4.29 0.23
C GLU A 84 -7.91 -4.73 1.63
N ASP A 85 -8.46 -5.94 1.75
CA ASP A 85 -8.95 -6.46 3.03
C ASP A 85 -7.83 -6.57 4.07
N LYS A 86 -6.61 -6.92 3.63
CA LYS A 86 -5.43 -6.99 4.51
C LYS A 86 -5.01 -5.60 4.98
N PHE A 87 -5.01 -4.62 4.07
CA PHE A 87 -4.75 -3.23 4.44
C PHE A 87 -5.72 -2.76 5.53
N TRP A 88 -7.01 -3.04 5.36
CA TRP A 88 -8.01 -2.65 6.35
C TRP A 88 -7.89 -3.38 7.67
N THR A 89 -7.45 -4.64 7.65
CA THR A 89 -7.10 -5.37 8.88
C THR A 89 -5.97 -4.66 9.63
N LEU A 90 -4.91 -4.23 8.95
CA LEU A 90 -3.80 -3.49 9.58
C LEU A 90 -4.27 -2.15 10.19
N VAL A 91 -5.19 -1.45 9.52
CA VAL A 91 -5.76 -0.20 10.05
C VAL A 91 -6.63 -0.46 11.27
N ASP A 92 -7.51 -1.47 11.21
CA ASP A 92 -8.46 -1.77 12.30
C ASP A 92 -7.76 -2.30 13.55
N ASP A 93 -6.67 -3.05 13.37
CA ASP A 93 -5.90 -3.66 14.46
C ASP A 93 -4.78 -2.72 15.00
N ASP A 94 -4.65 -1.50 14.47
CA ASP A 94 -3.57 -0.54 14.79
C ASP A 94 -2.16 -1.14 14.57
N GLU A 95 -2.02 -2.00 13.56
CA GLU A 95 -0.79 -2.71 13.20
C GLU A 95 -0.07 -2.11 11.96
N MET A 96 -0.44 -0.89 11.59
CA MET A 96 0.16 -0.18 10.46
C MET A 96 1.69 -0.01 10.68
N PRO A 97 2.54 -0.44 9.72
CA PRO A 97 3.99 -0.37 9.90
C PRO A 97 4.56 1.04 10.09
N TRP A 98 3.91 2.03 9.50
CA TRP A 98 4.18 3.46 9.63
C TRP A 98 2.90 4.25 9.36
N GLU A 99 2.90 5.54 9.70
CA GLU A 99 1.75 6.42 9.47
C GLU A 99 1.43 6.54 7.96
N PRO A 100 0.15 6.62 7.57
CA PRO A 100 -0.23 6.88 6.17
C PRO A 100 0.42 8.16 5.62
N TYR A 101 0.60 8.21 4.30
CA TYR A 101 1.10 9.40 3.62
C TYR A 101 0.23 10.64 3.90
N ASP A 102 0.82 11.83 3.93
CA ASP A 102 0.13 13.06 4.35
C ASP A 102 -1.15 13.36 3.54
N GLU A 103 -1.18 12.99 2.26
CA GLU A 103 -2.34 13.17 1.37
C GLU A 103 -3.27 11.95 1.32
N ASP A 104 -2.98 10.89 2.08
CA ASP A 104 -3.90 9.78 2.25
C ASP A 104 -5.15 10.29 3.00
N PRO A 105 -6.37 9.99 2.53
CA PRO A 105 -7.60 10.33 3.23
C PRO A 105 -7.63 9.92 4.72
N LEU A 106 -6.92 8.86 5.10
CA LEU A 106 -6.77 8.43 6.50
C LEU A 106 -6.05 9.45 7.38
N SER A 107 -5.09 10.20 6.82
CA SER A 107 -4.34 11.24 7.54
C SER A 107 -5.21 12.43 7.95
N SER A 108 -6.36 12.58 7.31
CA SER A 108 -7.34 13.65 7.60
C SER A 108 -8.41 13.23 8.62
N LEU A 109 -8.45 11.97 9.02
CA LEU A 109 -9.43 11.50 10.00
C LEU A 109 -9.07 12.03 11.40
N PRO A 110 -10.06 12.47 12.19
CA PRO A 110 -9.81 12.89 13.56
C PRO A 110 -9.27 11.69 14.34
N LYS A 111 -7.98 11.74 14.73
CA LYS A 111 -7.40 10.78 15.67
C LYS A 111 -8.24 10.85 16.95
N GLU A 112 -8.82 9.73 17.38
CA GLU A 112 -9.54 9.70 18.66
C GLU A 112 -8.59 10.23 19.74
N VAL A 113 -8.99 11.32 20.40
CA VAL A 113 -8.16 11.94 21.43
C VAL A 113 -8.22 11.01 22.64
N GLU A 114 -7.15 10.25 22.89
CA GLU A 114 -7.03 9.49 24.13
C GLU A 114 -7.12 10.44 25.34
N GLY A 115 -8.26 10.39 26.03
CA GLY A 115 -8.33 10.57 27.47
C GLY A 115 -8.41 11.99 28.03
N HIS A 116 -9.52 12.69 27.85
CA HIS A 116 -10.01 13.65 28.85
C HIS A 116 -11.51 13.45 29.13
N PRO A 117 -11.90 12.86 30.28
CA PRO A 117 -13.28 12.87 30.72
C PRO A 117 -13.63 14.24 31.32
N VAL A 118 -14.84 14.74 31.02
CA VAL A 118 -15.49 15.83 31.75
C VAL A 118 -16.19 15.26 32.98
#